data_AF-A0A2G7GX49-F1
#
_entry.id   AF-A0A2G7GX49-F1
#
_cell.length_a   1.000
_cell.length_b   1.000
_cell.length_c   1.000
_cell.angle_alpha   90.00
_cell.angle_beta   90.00
_cell.angle_gamma   90.00
#
_symmetry.space_group_name_H-M   'P 1'
#
loop_
_entity.id
_entity.type
_entity.pdbx_description
1 polymer ?
#
loop_
_entity_poly.entity_id
_entity_poly.type
_entity_poly.pdbx_seq_one_letter_code
_entity_poly.pdbx_strand_id
1 'polypeptide(L)' 'MTYPEQDELKEVKSEGYYIEKLEELFNNSIKLRLRADVPSGFYLSGGLDSSLIAMKIHEFAPGIQKKLSL' A
#
# COMPACT_ATOMS: atom_id res chain seq x y z
N MET A 1 -7.92 -18.66 -8.30
CA MET A 1 -6.89 -18.72 -7.26
C MET A 1 -7.27 -19.88 -6.36
N THR A 2 -6.39 -20.86 -6.18
CA THR A 2 -6.60 -21.91 -5.18
C THR A 2 -6.14 -21.33 -3.85
N TYR A 3 -7.08 -21.03 -2.96
CA TYR A 3 -6.74 -20.64 -1.59
C TYR A 3 -6.40 -21.89 -0.80
N PRO A 4 -5.42 -21.85 0.11
CA PRO A 4 -5.15 -22.97 0.99
C PRO A 4 -6.40 -23.29 1.81
N GLU A 5 -6.68 -24.57 1.99
CA GLU A 5 -7.71 -25.02 2.93
C GLU A 5 -7.36 -24.56 4.35
N GLN A 6 -8.35 -24.37 5.21
CA GLN A 6 -8.13 -23.83 6.56
C GLN A 6 -7.12 -24.64 7.39
N ASP A 7 -7.02 -25.94 7.13
CA ASP A 7 -6.09 -26.86 7.77
C ASP A 7 -4.66 -26.85 7.18
N GLU A 8 -4.44 -26.17 6.05
CA GLU A 8 -3.12 -25.93 5.45
C GLU A 8 -2.49 -24.61 5.91
N LEU A 9 -3.21 -23.82 6.72
CA LEU A 9 -2.70 -22.57 7.25
C LEU A 9 -1.54 -22.87 8.22
N LYS A 10 -0.34 -22.43 7.84
CA LYS A 10 0.81 -22.34 8.75
C LYS A 10 0.38 -21.66 10.05
N GLU A 11 0.95 -22.14 11.16
CA GLU A 11 0.81 -21.62 12.53
C GLU A 11 0.25 -20.19 12.59
N VAL A 12 -1.01 -20.07 13.02
CA VAL A 12 -1.72 -18.78 13.13
C VAL A 12 -0.96 -17.86 14.07
N LYS A 13 -0.57 -16.68 13.58
CA LYS A 13 0.12 -15.66 14.37
C LYS A 13 -0.88 -14.75 15.08
N SER A 14 -0.39 -13.90 15.99
CA SER A 14 -1.24 -12.90 16.63
C SER A 14 -1.78 -11.89 15.62
N GLU A 15 -2.92 -11.27 15.91
CA GLU A 15 -3.46 -10.18 15.09
C GLU A 15 -2.43 -9.05 14.89
N GLY A 16 -1.74 -8.65 15.96
CA GLY A 16 -0.70 -7.63 15.93
C GLY A 16 0.43 -7.96 14.93
N TYR A 17 0.83 -9.23 14.83
CA TYR A 17 1.82 -9.65 13.84
C TYR A 17 1.36 -9.36 12.41
N TYR A 18 0.09 -9.63 12.08
CA TYR A 18 -0.42 -9.37 10.74
C TYR A 18 -0.57 -7.88 10.44
N ILE A 19 -1.00 -7.08 11.43
CA ILE A 19 -1.09 -5.62 11.30
C ILE A 19 0.29 -5.03 11.02
N GLU A 20 1.28 -5.34 11.85
CA GLU A 20 2.65 -4.85 11.70
C GLU A 20 3.25 -5.31 10.37
N LYS A 21 3.04 -6.59 10.00
CA LYS A 21 3.59 -7.13 8.76
C LYS A 21 2.94 -6.51 7.52
N LEU A 22 1.63 -6.28 7.57
CA LEU A 22 0.91 -5.59 6.51
C LEU A 22 1.45 -4.17 6.35
N GLU A 23 1.60 -3.42 7.45
CA GLU A 23 2.11 -2.06 7.39
C GLU A 23 3.55 -2.01 6.84
N GLU A 24 4.42 -2.91 7.29
CA GLU A 24 5.80 -3.03 6.77
C GLU A 24 5.80 -3.27 5.25
N LEU A 25 5.06 -4.28 4.79
CA LEU A 25 4.98 -4.64 3.37
C LEU A 25 4.35 -3.53 2.53
N PHE A 26 3.29 -2.91 3.04
CA PHE A 26 2.60 -1.81 2.37
C PHE A 26 3.52 -0.61 2.20
N ASN A 27 4.18 -0.17 3.29
CA ASN A 27 5.14 0.93 3.25
C ASN A 27 6.29 0.65 2.27
N ASN A 28 6.86 -0.55 2.31
CA ASN A 28 7.94 -0.96 1.39
C ASN A 28 7.48 -0.95 -0.07
N SER A 29 6.26 -1.44 -0.33
CA SER A 29 5.69 -1.50 -1.68
C SER A 29 5.52 -0.11 -2.30
N ILE A 30 5.15 0.89 -1.50
CA ILE A 30 4.97 2.28 -1.92
C ILE A 30 6.32 2.94 -2.15
N LYS A 31 7.24 2.86 -1.17
CA LYS A 31 8.59 3.42 -1.31
C LYS A 31 9.31 2.90 -2.55
N LEU A 32 9.14 1.62 -2.89
CA LEU A 32 9.72 1.05 -4.10
C LEU A 32 9.14 1.70 -5.37
N ARG A 33 7.83 1.95 -5.41
CA ARG A 33 7.13 2.56 -6.56
C ARG A 33 7.35 4.06 -6.72
N LEU A 34 7.78 4.73 -5.65
CA LEU A 34 8.14 6.15 -5.69
C LEU A 34 9.53 6.43 -6.25
N ARG A 35 10.32 5.39 -6.59
CA ARG A 35 11.64 5.54 -7.22
C ARG A 35 11.46 5.85 -8.71
N ALA A 36 11.36 7.13 -9.05
CA ALA A 36 11.28 7.62 -10.41
C ALA A 36 12.17 8.85 -10.60
N ASP A 37 12.94 8.87 -11.69
CA ASP A 37 13.75 10.03 -12.09
C ASP A 37 12.93 11.12 -12.79
N VAL A 38 11.62 10.92 -12.89
CA VAL A 38 10.66 11.84 -13.50
C VAL A 38 9.55 12.18 -12.52
N PRO A 39 8.91 13.36 -12.66
CA PRO A 39 7.75 13.71 -11.85
C PRO A 39 6.68 12.64 -11.93
N SER A 40 6.29 12.13 -10.76
CA SER A 40 5.22 11.14 -10.61
C SER A 40 3.94 11.82 -10.15
N GLY A 41 2.80 11.17 -10.39
CA GLY A 41 1.51 11.55 -9.84
C GLY A 41 0.73 10.30 -9.43
N PHE A 42 -0.40 10.50 -8.77
CA PHE A 42 -1.28 9.41 -8.34
C PHE A 42 -2.75 9.71 -8.64
N TYR A 43 -3.51 8.63 -8.81
CA TYR A 43 -4.97 8.67 -8.95
C TYR A 43 -5.63 8.59 -7.58
N LEU A 44 -6.69 9.38 -7.39
CA LEU A 44 -7.47 9.37 -6.16
C LEU A 44 -8.95 9.31 -6.52
N SER A 45 -9.55 8.13 -6.37
CA SER A 45 -10.98 7.91 -6.60
C SER A 45 -11.84 8.25 -5.39
N GLY A 46 -11.24 8.38 -4.20
CA GLY A 46 -11.94 8.53 -2.92
C GLY A 46 -12.28 7.20 -2.23
N GLY A 47 -11.99 6.06 -2.87
CA GLY A 47 -12.09 4.75 -2.23
C GLY A 47 -10.98 4.53 -1.19
N LEU A 48 -11.20 3.57 -0.28
CA LEU A 48 -10.28 3.25 0.81
C LEU A 48 -8.84 3.01 0.33
N ASP A 49 -8.66 2.12 -0.65
CA ASP A 49 -7.33 1.74 -1.15
C ASP A 49 -6.58 2.93 -1.74
N SER A 50 -7.25 3.67 -2.62
CA SER A 50 -6.64 4.85 -3.26
C SER A 50 -6.30 5.94 -2.24
N SER A 51 -7.10 6.06 -1.17
CA SER A 51 -6.88 7.03 -0.09
C SER A 51 -5.72 6.63 0.81
N LEU A 52 -5.59 5.34 1.15
CA LEU A 52 -4.46 4.82 1.92
C LEU A 52 -3.14 4.98 1.16
N ILE A 53 -3.14 4.67 -0.14
CA ILE A 53 -1.97 4.89 -1.00
C ILE A 53 -1.63 6.38 -1.05
N ALA A 54 -2.60 7.26 -1.30
CA ALA A 54 -2.37 8.69 -1.37
C ALA A 54 -1.81 9.26 -0.06
N MET A 55 -2.32 8.81 1.09
CA MET A 55 -1.81 9.19 2.41
C MET A 55 -0.34 8.80 2.58
N LYS A 56 0.03 7.55 2.26
CA LYS A 56 1.43 7.09 2.36
C LYS A 56 2.36 7.76 1.34
N ILE A 57 1.87 8.08 0.15
CA ILE A 57 2.63 8.88 -0.83
C ILE A 57 2.92 10.27 -0.25
N HIS A 58 1.92 10.92 0.37
CA HIS A 58 2.11 12.22 0.99
C HIS A 58 3.11 12.18 2.16
N GLU A 59 3.09 11.10 2.97
CA GLU A 59 4.03 10.87 4.06
C GLU A 59 5.48 10.72 3.56
N PHE A 60 5.69 9.95 2.49
CA PHE A 60 7.05 9.64 2.00
C PHE A 60 7.60 10.64 0.96
N ALA A 61 6.73 11.33 0.24
CA ALA A 61 7.09 12.22 -0.86
C ALA A 61 6.08 13.37 -0.98
N PRO A 62 6.11 14.36 -0.07
CA PRO A 62 5.10 15.43 0.00
C PRO A 62 5.03 16.31 -1.27
N GLY A 63 6.05 16.25 -2.15
CA GLY A 63 6.09 16.99 -3.41
C GLY A 63 5.37 16.31 -4.60
N ILE A 64 4.88 15.08 -4.46
CA ILE A 64 4.17 14.37 -5.52
C ILE A 64 2.73 14.88 -5.63
N GLN A 65 2.35 15.34 -6.82
CA GLN A 65 1.05 15.98 -7.04
C GLN A 65 -0.05 14.97 -7.43
N LYS A 66 -1.27 15.26 -6.97
CA LYS A 66 -2.49 14.56 -7.38
C LYS A 66 -2.79 14.86 -8.85
N LYS A 67 -3.00 13.84 -9.68
CA LYS A 67 -3.55 14.03 -11.03
C LYS A 67 -5.01 13.61 -11.03
N LEU A 68 -5.91 14.60 -10.96
CA LEU A 68 -7.33 14.40 -11.22
C LEU A 68 -7.53 14.33 -12.73
N SER A 69 -7.66 13.12 -13.28
CA SER A 69 -8.36 12.95 -14.56
C SER A 69 -9.79 12.52 -14.22
N LEU A 70 -10.70 13.50 -14.27
CA LEU A 70 -12.11 13.26 -14.57
C LEU A 70 -12.27 13.33 -16.10
#